data_AF-A0A1B4G255-F1
#
_entry.id   AF-A0A1B4G255-F1
#
_cell.length_a   1.000
_cell.length_b   1.000
_cell.length_c   1.000
_cell.angle_alpha   90.00
_cell.angle_beta   90.00
_cell.angle_gamma   90.00
#
_symmetry.space_group_name_H-M   'P 1'
#
loop_
_entity.id
_entity.type
_entity.pdbx_description
1 polymer ?
#
loop_
_entity_poly.entity_id
_entity_poly.type
_entity_poly.pdbx_seq_one_letter_code
_entity_poly.pdbx_strand_id
1 'polypeptide(L)'
;MHYVTSYSDIFYLVDGTLAVCRYRLIAVNDEPRQVVIQIDNHCGPEGVLIADHNVRDAVLNRIADRDLHGIPVNMLCLALTNAGTHHVVFVEPDLENYVQRGNPYAFTAEPGKRGRYFERISIHSRDLVVGRARLQTAHSKLALADADLTANLDHA
;
A
#
# COMPACT_ATOMS: atom_id res chain seq x y z
N MET A 1 4.95 -22.47 -1.69
CA MET A 1 4.23 -22.30 -2.98
C MET A 1 3.54 -20.95 -2.94
N HIS A 2 3.99 -20.02 -3.78
CA HIS A 2 3.38 -18.70 -3.91
C HIS A 2 2.19 -18.81 -4.86
N TYR A 3 1.03 -18.26 -4.46
CA TYR A 3 -0.09 -18.12 -5.39
C TYR A 3 0.06 -16.80 -6.13
N VAL A 4 -0.03 -16.83 -7.45
CA VAL A 4 0.13 -15.65 -8.30
C VAL A 4 -1.10 -15.48 -9.17
N THR A 5 -1.63 -14.27 -9.19
CA THR A 5 -2.73 -13.89 -10.08
C THR A 5 -2.20 -13.42 -11.44
N SER A 6 -3.02 -13.52 -12.48
CA SER A 6 -2.69 -12.89 -13.77
C SER A 6 -2.72 -11.38 -13.65
N TYR A 7 -1.92 -10.70 -14.48
CA TYR A 7 -1.96 -9.24 -14.55
C TYR A 7 -3.36 -8.72 -14.91
N SER A 8 -3.78 -7.69 -14.21
CA SER A 8 -4.97 -6.89 -14.48
C SER A 8 -4.57 -5.47 -14.80
N ASP A 9 -5.14 -4.89 -15.85
CA ASP A 9 -4.97 -3.48 -16.18
C ASP A 9 -5.75 -2.58 -15.22
N ILE A 10 -5.19 -1.43 -14.89
CA ILE A 10 -5.86 -0.36 -14.18
C ILE A 10 -5.52 0.99 -14.80
N PHE A 11 -6.56 1.71 -15.18
CA PHE A 11 -6.46 3.08 -15.67
C PHE A 11 -6.28 4.04 -14.51
N TYR A 12 -5.42 5.04 -14.64
CA TYR A 12 -5.26 6.12 -13.66
C TYR A 12 -5.02 7.45 -14.35
N LEU A 13 -5.13 8.55 -13.59
CA LEU A 13 -4.87 9.89 -14.09
C LEU A 13 -3.56 10.40 -13.50
N VAL A 14 -2.75 11.01 -14.36
CA VAL A 14 -1.55 11.76 -14.00
C VAL A 14 -1.63 13.09 -14.75
N ASP A 15 -1.63 14.20 -14.01
CA ASP A 15 -1.74 15.55 -14.57
C ASP A 15 -2.89 15.71 -15.60
N GLY A 16 -4.04 15.08 -15.33
CA GLY A 16 -5.21 15.10 -16.20
C GLY A 16 -5.13 14.20 -17.44
N THR A 17 -4.02 13.49 -17.63
CA THR A 17 -3.82 12.53 -18.72
C THR A 17 -4.13 11.11 -18.26
N LEU A 18 -4.81 10.33 -19.12
CA LEU A 18 -5.09 8.92 -18.87
C LEU A 18 -3.83 8.09 -19.09
N ALA A 19 -3.48 7.29 -18.10
CA ALA A 19 -2.39 6.33 -18.12
C ALA A 19 -2.88 4.95 -17.69
N VAL A 20 -2.09 3.92 -18.00
CA VAL A 20 -2.39 2.53 -17.63
C VAL A 20 -1.19 1.90 -16.93
N CYS A 21 -1.44 1.28 -15.80
CA CYS A 21 -0.51 0.33 -15.20
C CYS A 21 -1.18 -1.05 -15.11
N ARG A 22 -0.36 -2.07 -14.90
CA ARG A 22 -0.81 -3.43 -14.61
C ARG A 22 -0.49 -3.77 -13.19
N TYR A 23 -1.32 -4.59 -12.57
CA TYR A 23 -0.97 -5.15 -11.28
C TYR A 23 -1.30 -6.62 -11.22
N ARG A 24 -0.62 -7.30 -10.30
CA ARG A 24 -0.97 -8.64 -9.86
C ARG A 24 -0.68 -8.77 -8.37
N LEU A 25 -1.30 -9.78 -7.79
CA LEU A 25 -1.15 -10.17 -6.40
C LEU A 25 -0.36 -11.47 -6.33
N ILE A 26 0.61 -11.49 -5.41
CA ILE A 26 1.44 -12.65 -5.07
C ILE A 26 1.23 -12.94 -3.59
N ALA A 27 0.65 -14.09 -3.27
CA ALA A 27 0.53 -14.55 -1.89
C ALA A 27 1.80 -15.30 -1.48
N VAL A 28 2.50 -14.76 -0.48
CA VAL A 28 3.67 -15.36 0.14
C VAL A 28 3.23 -16.02 1.44
N ASN A 29 3.31 -17.35 1.47
CA ASN A 29 2.87 -18.16 2.61
C ASN A 29 3.98 -18.47 3.62
N ASP A 30 5.23 -18.15 3.26
CA ASP A 30 6.38 -18.26 4.14
C ASP A 30 6.44 -17.08 5.09
N GLU A 31 7.18 -17.20 6.19
CA GLU A 31 7.19 -16.18 7.25
C GLU A 31 8.14 -15.03 6.89
N PRO A 32 7.66 -13.76 6.88
CA PRO A 32 6.33 -13.30 7.22
C PRO A 32 5.29 -13.53 6.09
N ARG A 33 4.10 -14.02 6.47
CA ARG A 33 2.99 -14.20 5.51
C ARG A 33 2.55 -12.85 4.97
N GLN A 34 2.55 -12.71 3.65
CA GLN A 34 2.32 -11.42 3.00
C GLN A 34 1.54 -11.57 1.69
N VAL A 35 0.89 -10.47 1.32
CA VAL A 35 0.36 -10.24 -0.02
C VAL A 35 1.21 -9.16 -0.66
N VAL A 36 2.00 -9.54 -1.66
CA VAL A 36 2.77 -8.59 -2.46
C VAL A 36 1.87 -8.10 -3.59
N ILE A 37 1.67 -6.78 -3.62
CA ILE A 37 0.97 -6.07 -4.67
C ILE A 37 2.05 -5.60 -5.63
N GLN A 38 2.20 -6.27 -6.76
CA GLN A 38 3.15 -5.84 -7.79
C GLN A 38 2.42 -4.95 -8.78
N ILE A 39 2.88 -3.71 -8.92
CA ILE A 39 2.37 -2.75 -9.90
C ILE A 39 3.48 -2.47 -10.91
N ASP A 40 3.21 -2.78 -12.17
CA ASP A 40 4.07 -2.49 -13.31
C ASP A 40 3.53 -1.30 -14.11
N ASN A 41 4.37 -0.28 -14.27
CA ASN A 41 4.01 0.91 -15.04
C ASN A 41 4.06 0.60 -16.55
N HIS A 42 2.97 0.03 -17.07
CA HIS A 42 2.92 -0.51 -18.43
C HIS A 42 2.86 0.56 -19.54
N CYS A 43 1.92 1.51 -19.45
CA CYS A 43 1.70 2.58 -20.44
C CYS A 43 1.44 3.92 -19.75
N GLY A 44 2.22 4.23 -18.72
CA GLY A 44 2.22 5.53 -18.05
C GLY A 44 3.57 6.25 -18.18
N PRO A 45 3.66 7.52 -17.74
CA PRO A 45 4.92 8.24 -17.70
C PRO A 45 5.97 7.49 -16.87
N GLU A 46 7.18 7.39 -17.39
CA GLU A 46 8.25 6.64 -16.74
C GLU A 46 8.51 7.15 -15.31
N GLY A 47 8.63 6.22 -14.35
CA GLY A 47 8.93 6.56 -12.96
C GLY A 47 7.81 7.26 -12.18
N VAL A 48 6.63 7.53 -12.77
CA VAL A 48 5.56 8.29 -12.08
C VAL A 48 5.12 7.64 -10.77
N LEU A 49 4.96 6.31 -10.75
CA LEU A 49 4.54 5.59 -9.55
C LEU A 49 5.63 5.56 -8.46
N ILE A 50 6.89 5.81 -8.82
CA ILE A 50 8.01 5.92 -7.89
C ILE A 50 8.07 7.34 -7.32
N ALA A 51 7.98 8.34 -8.20
CA ALA A 51 8.18 9.75 -7.87
C ALA A 51 6.97 10.41 -7.18
N ASP A 52 5.74 10.03 -7.53
CA ASP A 52 4.52 10.64 -7.02
C ASP A 52 3.71 9.66 -6.16
N HIS A 53 3.76 9.88 -4.84
CA HIS A 53 2.99 9.06 -3.90
C HIS A 53 1.48 9.25 -4.05
N ASN A 54 0.98 10.40 -4.53
CA ASN A 54 -0.46 10.62 -4.68
C ASN A 54 -1.03 9.74 -5.80
N VAL A 55 -0.32 9.67 -6.94
CA VAL A 55 -0.69 8.78 -8.05
C VAL A 55 -0.60 7.33 -7.60
N ARG A 56 0.50 6.95 -6.93
CA ARG A 56 0.68 5.60 -6.39
C ARG A 56 -0.42 5.20 -5.40
N ASP A 57 -0.74 6.06 -4.44
CA ASP A 57 -1.74 5.80 -3.41
C ASP A 57 -3.15 5.72 -4.04
N ALA A 58 -3.45 6.53 -5.06
CA ALA A 58 -4.70 6.44 -5.80
C ALA A 58 -4.86 5.09 -6.53
N VAL A 59 -3.80 4.61 -7.18
CA VAL A 59 -3.79 3.27 -7.82
C VAL A 59 -3.91 2.17 -6.76
N LEU A 60 -3.11 2.24 -5.70
CA LEU A 60 -3.10 1.26 -4.61
C LEU A 60 -4.48 1.11 -3.98
N ASN A 61 -5.15 2.21 -3.64
CA ASN A 61 -6.48 2.15 -3.02
C ASN A 61 -7.52 1.52 -3.95
N ARG A 62 -7.44 1.75 -5.26
CA ARG A 62 -8.36 1.09 -6.21
C ARG A 62 -8.11 -0.40 -6.33
N ILE A 63 -6.86 -0.84 -6.29
CA ILE A 63 -6.51 -2.27 -6.23
C ILE A 63 -7.04 -2.87 -4.93
N ALA A 64 -6.82 -2.16 -3.82
CA ALA A 64 -7.21 -2.62 -2.49
C ALA A 64 -8.73 -2.76 -2.33
N ASP A 65 -9.49 -1.79 -2.83
CA ASP A 65 -10.96 -1.82 -2.84
C ASP A 65 -11.50 -2.95 -3.71
N ARG A 66 -10.79 -3.32 -4.78
CA ARG A 66 -11.22 -4.37 -5.71
C ARG A 66 -10.97 -5.77 -5.17
N ASP A 67 -9.76 -6.04 -4.67
CA ASP A 67 -9.30 -7.42 -4.46
C ASP A 67 -8.80 -7.72 -3.04
N LEU A 68 -8.62 -6.73 -2.17
CA LEU A 68 -7.91 -6.91 -0.88
C LEU A 68 -8.75 -6.60 0.36
N HIS A 69 -10.05 -6.36 0.21
CA HIS A 69 -10.91 -6.01 1.35
C HIS A 69 -10.82 -7.05 2.48
N GLY A 70 -10.63 -6.57 3.72
CA GLY A 70 -10.51 -7.43 4.90
C GLY A 70 -9.12 -8.04 5.15
N ILE A 71 -8.16 -7.88 4.23
CA ILE A 71 -6.77 -8.30 4.47
C ILE A 71 -6.12 -7.36 5.52
N PRO A 72 -5.38 -7.87 6.52
CA PRO A 72 -4.62 -7.03 7.44
C PRO A 72 -3.60 -6.14 6.72
N VAL A 73 -3.57 -4.85 7.04
CA VAL A 73 -2.68 -3.89 6.35
C VAL A 73 -1.21 -4.25 6.56
N ASN A 74 -0.86 -4.79 7.73
CA ASN A 74 0.50 -5.24 8.03
C ASN A 74 0.97 -6.47 7.24
N MET A 75 0.08 -7.12 6.48
CA MET A 75 0.44 -8.20 5.55
C MET A 75 0.71 -7.68 4.14
N LEU A 76 0.47 -6.39 3.86
CA LEU A 76 0.67 -5.84 2.52
C LEU A 76 2.11 -5.42 2.29
N CYS A 77 2.63 -5.76 1.12
CA CYS A 77 3.90 -5.29 0.59
C CYS A 77 3.65 -4.72 -0.80
N LEU A 78 4.01 -3.46 -1.06
CA LEU A 78 3.86 -2.86 -2.38
C LEU A 78 5.19 -2.93 -3.14
N ALA A 79 5.18 -3.61 -4.28
CA ALA A 79 6.30 -3.66 -5.21
C ALA A 79 5.96 -2.86 -6.48
N LEU A 80 6.80 -1.90 -6.83
CA LEU A 80 6.67 -1.04 -8.00
C LEU A 80 7.73 -1.44 -9.01
N THR A 81 7.31 -1.96 -10.15
CA THR A 81 8.18 -2.27 -11.28
C THR A 81 8.25 -1.06 -12.21
N ASN A 82 9.47 -0.60 -12.50
CA ASN A 82 9.74 0.40 -13.52
C ASN A 82 10.95 -0.03 -14.34
N ALA A 83 10.75 -0.24 -15.65
CA ALA A 83 11.79 -0.69 -16.57
C ALA A 83 12.58 -1.93 -16.07
N GLY A 84 11.88 -2.92 -15.49
CA GLY A 84 12.48 -4.14 -14.94
C GLY A 84 13.17 -3.98 -13.59
N THR A 85 13.18 -2.78 -13.00
CA THR A 85 13.67 -2.56 -11.64
C THR A 85 12.51 -2.55 -10.65
N HIS A 86 12.62 -3.34 -9.58
CA HIS A 86 11.60 -3.39 -8.53
C HIS A 86 11.97 -2.54 -7.31
N HIS A 87 11.05 -1.68 -6.92
CA HIS A 87 11.12 -0.90 -5.70
C HIS A 87 10.05 -1.38 -4.73
N VAL A 88 10.40 -1.54 -3.45
CA VAL A 88 9.47 -1.91 -2.39
C VAL A 88 9.16 -0.70 -1.53
N VAL A 89 7.90 -0.58 -1.14
CA VAL A 89 7.45 0.43 -0.19
C VAL A 89 6.44 -0.20 0.77
N PHE A 90 6.54 0.16 2.04
CA PHE A 90 5.57 -0.26 3.04
C PHE A 90 4.28 0.55 2.90
N VAL A 91 3.17 -0.13 3.14
CA VAL A 91 1.84 0.46 3.08
C VAL A 91 1.36 0.74 4.49
N GLU A 92 0.86 1.95 4.71
CA GLU A 92 0.31 2.36 5.99
C GLU A 92 -1.19 2.70 5.85
N PRO A 93 -2.00 2.47 6.89
CA PRO A 93 -3.34 3.00 6.92
C PRO A 93 -3.30 4.51 7.17
N ASP A 94 -4.13 5.28 6.45
CA ASP A 94 -4.42 6.67 6.78
C ASP A 94 -5.28 6.71 8.05
N LEU A 95 -4.64 7.05 9.17
CA LEU A 95 -5.28 7.07 10.48
C LEU A 95 -6.30 8.19 10.62
N GLU A 96 -6.11 9.31 9.92
CA GLU A 96 -7.11 10.39 9.92
C GLU A 96 -8.37 9.91 9.19
N ASN A 97 -8.20 9.29 8.02
CA ASN A 97 -9.32 8.67 7.30
C ASN A 97 -10.00 7.56 8.09
N TYR A 98 -9.24 6.74 8.82
CA TYR A 98 -9.77 5.71 9.71
C TYR A 98 -10.72 6.30 10.76
N VAL A 99 -10.31 7.39 11.41
CA VAL A 99 -11.10 8.09 12.45
C VAL A 99 -12.32 8.77 11.82
N GLN A 100 -12.15 9.48 10.70
CA GLN A 100 -13.24 10.17 10.01
C GLN A 100 -14.35 9.22 9.53
N ARG A 101 -14.01 7.96 9.24
CA ARG A 101 -14.98 6.90 8.89
C ARG A 101 -15.72 6.31 10.10
N GLY A 102 -15.42 6.76 11.32
CA GLY A 102 -16.09 6.31 12.54
C GLY A 102 -15.69 4.91 12.99
N ASN A 103 -14.52 4.41 12.56
CA ASN A 103 -14.04 3.11 13.02
C ASN A 103 -13.67 3.14 14.51
N PRO A 104 -13.70 1.99 15.22
CA PRO A 104 -13.38 1.95 16.64
C PRO A 104 -11.92 2.29 16.94
N TYR A 105 -11.71 3.13 17.95
CA TYR A 105 -10.41 3.41 18.57
C TYR A 105 -10.60 3.77 20.05
N ALA A 106 -9.56 3.55 20.85
CA ALA A 106 -9.50 4.06 22.21
C ALA A 106 -8.86 5.45 22.22
N PHE A 107 -9.37 6.31 23.08
CA PHE A 107 -8.90 7.69 23.26
C PHE A 107 -8.53 7.92 24.71
N THR A 108 -7.32 8.43 24.94
CA THR A 108 -6.87 8.86 26.26
C THR A 108 -6.27 10.25 26.17
N ALA A 109 -6.74 11.18 27.00
CA ALA A 109 -6.11 12.48 27.15
C ALA A 109 -4.94 12.36 28.14
N GLU A 110 -3.76 12.78 27.70
CA GLU A 110 -2.53 12.77 28.49
C GLU A 110 -2.06 14.21 28.75
N PRO A 111 -1.80 14.60 30.00
CA PRO A 111 -1.31 15.93 30.31
C PRO A 111 0.11 16.11 29.75
N GLY A 112 0.30 17.16 28.97
CA GLY A 112 1.60 17.58 28.44
C GLY A 112 2.30 18.62 29.31
N LYS A 113 3.54 18.97 28.93
CA LYS A 113 4.27 20.09 29.54
C LYS A 113 3.74 21.42 29.00
N ARG A 114 3.83 22.49 29.82
CA ARG A 114 3.46 23.87 29.48
C ARG A 114 1.99 24.05 29.07
N GLY A 115 1.06 23.41 29.79
CA GLY A 115 -0.38 23.56 29.56
C GLY A 115 -0.90 22.92 28.26
N ARG A 116 -0.12 22.03 27.64
CA ARG A 116 -0.55 21.26 26.47
C ARG A 116 -1.30 20.01 26.92
N TYR A 117 -2.24 19.55 26.11
CA TYR A 117 -2.86 18.23 26.22
C TYR A 117 -2.47 17.43 24.99
N PHE A 118 -2.10 16.17 25.20
CA PHE A 118 -1.87 15.21 24.14
C PHE A 118 -3.05 14.24 24.08
N GLU A 119 -3.45 13.90 22.87
CA GLU A 119 -4.47 12.89 22.64
C GLU A 119 -3.76 11.62 22.17
N ARG A 120 -3.89 10.55 22.94
CA ARG A 120 -3.38 9.24 22.54
C ARG A 120 -4.52 8.42 21.95
N ILE A 121 -4.41 8.14 20.66
CA ILE A 121 -5.28 7.19 19.95
C ILE A 121 -4.62 5.81 19.99
N SER A 122 -5.39 4.78 20.31
CA SER A 122 -4.94 3.39 20.26
C SER A 122 -5.93 2.57 19.45
N ILE A 123 -5.43 1.90 18.41
CA ILE A 123 -6.21 1.04 17.52
C ILE A 123 -5.66 -0.38 17.67
N HIS A 124 -6.54 -1.36 17.84
CA HIS A 124 -6.09 -2.75 17.84
C HIS A 124 -5.64 -3.14 16.43
N SER A 125 -4.50 -3.82 16.31
CA SER A 125 -3.96 -4.21 14.99
C SER A 125 -4.92 -5.05 14.15
N ARG A 126 -5.76 -5.87 14.79
CA ARG A 126 -6.83 -6.64 14.12
C ARG A 126 -7.88 -5.77 13.41
N ASP A 127 -8.01 -4.52 13.81
CA ASP A 127 -8.94 -3.56 13.23
C ASP A 127 -8.30 -2.76 12.08
N LEU A 128 -6.98 -2.85 11.90
CA LEU A 128 -6.25 -2.27 10.77
C LEU A 128 -6.26 -3.24 9.58
N VAL A 129 -7.42 -3.33 8.96
CA VAL A 129 -7.66 -4.12 7.73
C VAL A 129 -8.01 -3.21 6.56
N VAL A 130 -7.68 -3.66 5.35
CA VAL A 130 -8.05 -2.98 4.11
C VAL A 130 -9.55 -2.76 4.03
N GLY A 131 -9.93 -1.56 3.59
CA GLY A 131 -11.32 -1.13 3.45
C GLY A 131 -11.84 -0.32 4.65
N ARG A 132 -11.18 -0.39 5.81
CA ARG A 132 -11.52 0.48 6.96
C ARG A 132 -10.90 1.86 6.89
N ALA A 133 -9.77 1.99 6.20
CA ALA A 133 -9.10 3.24 5.93
C ALA A 133 -8.53 3.22 4.51
N ARG A 134 -8.26 4.40 3.98
CA ARG A 134 -7.38 4.53 2.82
C ARG A 134 -5.98 4.04 3.18
N LEU A 135 -5.28 3.53 2.17
CA LEU A 135 -3.88 3.16 2.23
C LEU A 135 -3.03 4.33 1.74
N GLN A 136 -1.86 4.52 2.33
CA GLN A 136 -0.92 5.57 1.94
C GLN A 136 0.52 5.08 2.01
N THR A 137 1.37 5.76 1.24
CA THR A 137 2.82 5.48 1.17
C THR A 137 3.66 6.73 1.37
N ALA A 138 3.04 7.88 1.65
CA ALA A 138 3.68 9.19 1.73
C ALA A 138 4.84 9.26 2.75
N HIS A 139 4.76 8.49 3.83
CA HIS A 139 5.77 8.48 4.90
C HIS A 139 6.79 7.35 4.78
N SER A 140 6.58 6.42 3.84
CA SER A 140 7.44 5.27 3.64
C SER A 140 8.50 5.56 2.57
N LYS A 141 9.75 5.17 2.87
CA LYS A 141 10.85 5.29 1.92
C LYS A 141 10.81 4.12 0.94
N LEU A 142 10.97 4.43 -0.35
CA LEU A 142 11.19 3.41 -1.38
C LEU A 142 12.58 2.81 -1.21
N ALA A 143 12.65 1.48 -1.22
CA ALA A 143 13.89 0.71 -1.24
C ALA A 143 13.93 -0.15 -2.51
N LEU A 144 15.12 -0.55 -2.95
CA LEU A 144 15.22 -1.60 -3.96
C LEU A 144 14.77 -2.93 -3.35
N ALA A 145 14.08 -3.75 -4.14
CA ALA A 145 13.83 -5.13 -3.77
C ALA A 145 15.16 -5.88 -3.60
N ASP A 146 15.24 -6.78 -2.61
CA ASP A 146 16.37 -7.69 -2.51
C ASP A 146 16.34 -8.74 -3.64
N ALA A 147 17.41 -9.54 -3.74
CA ALA A 147 17.55 -10.51 -4.82
C ALA A 147 16.47 -11.60 -4.80
N ASP A 148 16.05 -12.03 -3.60
CA ASP A 148 15.07 -13.10 -3.43
C ASP A 148 13.67 -12.61 -3.85
N LEU A 149 13.28 -11.42 -3.41
CA LEU A 149 12.03 -10.80 -3.82
C LEU A 149 12.05 -10.44 -5.32
N THR A 150 13.18 -9.97 -5.85
CA THR A 150 13.34 -9.71 -7.28
C THR A 150 13.09 -10.98 -8.10
N ALA A 151 13.73 -12.10 -7.73
CA ALA A 151 13.51 -13.38 -8.40
C ALA A 151 12.03 -13.81 -8.36
N ASN A 152 11.36 -13.61 -7.22
CA ASN A 152 9.93 -13.88 -7.10
C ASN A 152 9.07 -12.97 -7.99
N LEU A 153 9.43 -11.69 -8.11
CA LEU A 153 8.70 -10.71 -8.93
C LEU A 153 8.90 -10.89 -10.44
N ASP A 154 10.03 -11.45 -10.85
CA ASP A 154 10.36 -11.77 -12.25
C ASP A 154 9.78 -13.11 -12.73
N HIS A 155 9.69 -14.09 -11.82
CA HIS A 155 9.25 -15.46 -12.14
C HIS A 155 7.78 -15.74 -11.85
N ALA A 156 7.14 -14.93 -11.00
CA ALA A 156 5.68 -14.91 -10.87
C ALA A 156 5.04 -14.57 -12.21
#